data_AF-W4H4Y5-F1
#
_entry.id   AF-W4H4Y5-F1
#
_cell.length_a   1.000
_cell.length_b   1.000
_cell.length_c   1.000
_cell.angle_alpha   90.00
_cell.angle_beta   90.00
_cell.angle_gamma   90.00
#
_symmetry.space_group_name_H-M   'P 1'
#
loop_
_entity.id
_entity.type
_entity.pdbx_description
1 polymer ?
#
loop_
_entity_poly.entity_id
_entity_poly.type
_entity_poly.pdbx_seq_one_letter_code
_entity_poly.pdbx_strand_id
1 'polypeptide(L)'
;MEYLDVILGLYNRTTAVVSFLVAGNCSFNRKMSRDMMVPLVGCASHRLNLAVRKMVSTHFDDVIQKVQTLMVALTNLNNSVAFRRLTAPRVLLPKLQNVTRWSSTYSMLELYFLLLPYLAKMPLLSSDWRQLRLTSFDSKKLLKQ
;
A
#
# COMPACT_ATOMS: atom_id res chain seq x y z
N MET A 1 -24.06 -16.46 3.23
CA MET A 1 -24.18 -17.73 2.49
C MET A 1 -25.01 -17.53 1.24
N GLU A 2 -26.14 -16.82 1.32
CA GLU A 2 -27.02 -16.47 0.19
C GLU A 2 -26.27 -16.06 -1.10
N TYR A 3 -25.27 -15.18 -1.03
CA TYR A 3 -24.46 -14.83 -2.21
C TYR A 3 -23.73 -16.03 -2.84
N LEU A 4 -23.09 -16.87 -2.04
CA LEU A 4 -22.40 -18.08 -2.50
C LEU A 4 -23.40 -19.09 -3.08
N ASP A 5 -24.56 -19.24 -2.44
CA ASP A 5 -25.61 -20.14 -2.89
C ASP A 5 -26.18 -19.69 -4.25
N VAL A 6 -26.34 -18.38 -4.48
CA VAL A 6 -26.72 -17.82 -5.80
C VAL A 6 -25.66 -18.12 -6.85
N ILE A 7 -24.38 -17.83 -6.57
CA ILE A 7 -23.29 -18.03 -7.53
C ILE A 7 -23.12 -19.53 -7.88
N LEU A 8 -23.13 -20.41 -6.88
CA LEU A 8 -23.06 -21.86 -7.11
C LEU A 8 -24.31 -22.39 -7.80
N GLY A 9 -25.48 -21.80 -7.52
CA GLY A 9 -26.74 -22.09 -8.19
C GLY A 9 -26.68 -21.88 -9.70
N LEU A 10 -25.93 -20.87 -10.19
CA LEU A 10 -25.69 -20.68 -11.63
C LEU A 10 -25.02 -21.88 -12.30
N TYR A 11 -24.32 -22.71 -11.52
CA TYR A 11 -23.62 -23.91 -11.99
C TYR A 11 -24.33 -25.21 -11.57
N ASN A 12 -25.56 -25.13 -11.05
CA ASN A 12 -26.27 -26.27 -10.44
C ASN A 12 -25.41 -26.98 -9.39
N ARG A 13 -24.77 -26.18 -8.52
CA ARG A 13 -23.98 -26.64 -7.38
C ARG A 13 -24.51 -26.00 -6.11
N THR A 14 -24.22 -26.66 -4.99
CA THR A 14 -24.48 -26.13 -3.65
C THR A 14 -23.16 -26.04 -2.89
N THR A 15 -23.17 -25.36 -1.76
CA THR A 15 -21.99 -25.24 -0.88
C THR A 15 -21.45 -26.59 -0.39
N ALA A 16 -22.24 -27.67 -0.46
CA ALA A 16 -21.82 -29.02 -0.13
C ALA A 16 -20.68 -29.57 -1.00
N VAL A 17 -20.47 -29.04 -2.21
CA VAL A 17 -19.36 -29.48 -3.09
C VAL A 17 -18.03 -28.78 -2.78
N VAL A 18 -18.05 -27.76 -1.92
CA VAL A 18 -16.85 -26.99 -1.57
C VAL A 18 -16.02 -27.81 -0.59
N SER A 19 -14.80 -28.18 -0.99
CA SER A 19 -13.90 -28.97 -0.11
C SER A 19 -13.06 -28.11 0.83
N PHE A 20 -12.73 -26.87 0.43
CA PHE A 20 -11.96 -25.91 1.22
C PHE A 20 -12.12 -24.50 0.65
N LEU A 21 -11.78 -23.50 1.46
CA LEU A 21 -11.77 -22.09 1.06
C LEU A 21 -10.33 -21.59 0.98
N VAL A 22 -9.98 -20.86 -0.08
CA VAL A 22 -8.69 -20.17 -0.18
C VAL A 22 -8.91 -18.68 -0.01
N ALA A 23 -8.51 -18.13 1.14
CA ALA A 23 -8.73 -16.72 1.41
C ALA A 23 -7.74 -16.14 2.44
N GLY A 24 -7.78 -14.82 2.64
CA GLY A 24 -7.04 -14.16 3.71
C GLY A 24 -7.58 -14.55 5.10
N ASN A 25 -6.75 -14.43 6.13
CA ASN A 25 -7.11 -14.76 7.52
C ASN A 25 -7.95 -13.65 8.21
N CYS A 26 -8.96 -13.11 7.53
CA CYS A 26 -9.86 -12.14 8.14
C CYS A 26 -10.97 -12.83 8.95
N SER A 27 -11.65 -12.08 9.83
CA SER A 27 -12.73 -12.60 10.68
C SER A 27 -13.88 -13.19 9.84
N PHE A 28 -14.25 -12.52 8.76
CA PHE A 28 -15.30 -12.97 7.85
C PHE A 28 -14.98 -14.32 7.22
N ASN A 29 -13.79 -14.47 6.62
CA ASN A 29 -13.39 -15.73 5.97
C ASN A 29 -13.28 -16.89 6.98
N ARG A 30 -12.79 -16.61 8.19
CA ARG A 30 -12.77 -17.60 9.28
C ARG A 30 -14.17 -18.00 9.71
N LYS A 31 -15.09 -17.05 9.84
CA LYS A 31 -16.50 -17.35 10.15
C LYS A 31 -17.11 -18.20 9.04
N MET A 32 -16.93 -17.81 7.78
CA MET A 32 -17.46 -18.53 6.62
C MET A 32 -16.95 -19.97 6.56
N SER A 33 -15.66 -20.21 6.75
CA SER A 33 -15.08 -21.56 6.85
C SER A 33 -15.69 -22.41 7.96
N ARG A 34 -15.94 -21.81 9.14
CA ARG A 34 -16.61 -22.50 10.25
C ARG A 34 -18.06 -22.81 9.96
N ASP A 35 -18.81 -21.84 9.43
CA ASP A 35 -20.22 -21.99 9.08
C ASP A 35 -20.40 -23.07 7.99
N MET A 36 -19.45 -23.18 7.06
CA MET A 36 -19.41 -24.20 6.01
C MET A 36 -18.79 -25.54 6.44
N MET A 37 -18.17 -25.59 7.63
CA MET A 37 -17.42 -26.75 8.13
C MET A 37 -16.31 -27.25 7.19
N VAL A 38 -15.65 -26.34 6.47
CA VAL A 38 -14.56 -26.67 5.54
C VAL A 38 -13.24 -25.99 5.96
N PRO A 39 -12.07 -26.57 5.65
CA PRO A 39 -10.78 -25.94 5.92
C PRO A 39 -10.62 -24.57 5.25
N LEU A 40 -10.00 -23.62 5.96
CA LEU A 40 -9.52 -22.36 5.40
C LEU A 40 -8.03 -22.45 5.09
N VAL A 41 -7.70 -22.53 3.81
CA VAL A 41 -6.33 -22.46 3.31
C VAL A 41 -5.93 -21.00 3.16
N GLY A 42 -4.85 -20.61 3.82
CA GLY A 42 -4.34 -19.24 3.73
C GLY A 42 -3.95 -18.88 2.29
N CYS A 43 -4.39 -17.70 1.84
CA CYS A 43 -4.01 -17.15 0.53
C CYS A 43 -2.49 -16.96 0.43
N ALA A 44 -1.87 -17.53 -0.62
CA ALA A 44 -0.44 -17.40 -0.88
C ALA A 44 0.00 -15.94 -1.08
N SER A 45 -0.78 -15.15 -1.83
CA SER A 45 -0.51 -13.73 -2.04
C SER A 45 -0.54 -12.93 -0.74
N HIS A 46 -1.44 -13.30 0.19
CA HIS A 46 -1.47 -12.67 1.51
C HIS A 46 -0.23 -13.02 2.34
N ARG A 47 0.22 -14.27 2.33
CA ARG A 47 1.47 -14.68 3.01
C ARG A 47 2.68 -13.98 2.42
N LEU A 48 2.77 -13.88 1.10
CA LEU A 48 3.84 -13.14 0.42
C LEU A 48 3.83 -11.66 0.84
N ASN A 49 2.67 -11.01 0.83
CA ASN A 49 2.55 -9.62 1.28
C ASN A 49 3.00 -9.44 2.74
N LEU A 50 2.66 -10.37 3.63
CA LEU A 50 3.14 -10.32 5.03
C LEU A 50 4.67 -10.46 5.11
N ALA A 51 5.26 -11.37 4.33
CA ALA A 51 6.71 -11.56 4.28
C ALA A 51 7.42 -10.30 3.76
N VAL A 52 6.94 -9.74 2.64
CA VAL A 52 7.47 -8.49 2.07
C VAL A 52 7.35 -7.36 3.08
N ARG A 53 6.20 -7.20 3.73
CA ARG A 53 6.02 -6.15 4.73
C ARG A 53 6.95 -6.30 5.92
N LYS A 54 7.16 -7.52 6.41
CA LYS A 54 8.10 -7.79 7.49
C LYS A 54 9.53 -7.45 7.08
N MET A 55 9.95 -7.84 5.87
CA MET A 55 11.27 -7.49 5.33
C MET A 55 11.42 -5.97 5.24
N VAL A 56 10.42 -5.29 4.68
CA VAL A 56 10.40 -3.84 4.50
C VAL A 56 10.47 -3.09 5.84
N SER A 57 9.66 -3.48 6.82
CA SER A 57 9.69 -2.87 8.16
C SER A 57 10.97 -3.18 8.93
N THR A 58 11.65 -4.28 8.63
CA THR A 58 12.90 -4.63 9.31
C THR A 58 14.08 -3.81 8.79
N HIS A 59 14.11 -3.52 7.48
CA HIS A 59 15.28 -2.94 6.83
C HIS A 59 15.13 -1.49 6.37
N PHE A 60 13.90 -1.01 6.16
CA PHE A 60 13.63 0.25 5.46
C PHE A 60 12.58 1.14 6.14
N ASP A 61 12.21 0.85 7.39
CA ASP A 61 11.17 1.59 8.09
C ASP A 61 11.50 3.08 8.26
N ASP A 62 12.77 3.39 8.55
CA ASP A 62 13.28 4.75 8.68
C ASP A 62 13.12 5.55 7.37
N VAL A 63 13.46 4.93 6.25
CA VAL A 63 13.35 5.49 4.90
C VAL A 63 11.89 5.71 4.51
N ILE A 64 11.04 4.72 4.79
CA ILE A 64 9.61 4.78 4.48
C ILE A 64 8.92 5.85 5.31
N GLN A 65 9.25 5.95 6.58
CA GLN A 65 8.66 6.95 7.46
C GLN A 65 9.07 8.37 7.07
N LYS A 66 10.31 8.58 6.61
CA LYS A 66 10.74 9.87 6.03
C LYS A 66 9.89 10.26 4.81
N VAL A 67 9.70 9.34 3.87
CA VAL A 67 8.88 9.59 2.68
C VAL A 67 7.42 9.82 3.05
N GLN A 68 6.87 9.05 3.99
CA GLN A 68 5.52 9.23 4.50
C GLN A 68 5.33 10.63 5.09
N THR A 69 6.25 11.09 5.94
CA THR A 69 6.23 12.43 6.54
C THR A 69 6.24 13.52 5.46
N LEU A 70 7.07 13.37 4.43
CA LEU A 70 7.08 14.28 3.29
C LEU A 70 5.72 14.29 2.54
N MET A 71 5.15 13.11 2.27
CA MET A 71 3.87 13.01 1.59
C MET A 71 2.75 13.68 2.40
N VAL A 72 2.74 13.53 3.73
CA VAL A 72 1.83 14.26 4.62
C VAL A 72 2.06 15.76 4.51
N ALA A 73 3.31 16.23 4.55
CA ALA A 73 3.61 17.66 4.42
C ALA A 73 3.11 18.25 3.10
N LEU A 74 3.13 17.48 2.01
CA LEU A 74 2.59 17.89 0.71
C LEU A 74 1.04 17.98 0.69
N THR A 75 0.36 17.25 1.57
CA THR A 75 -1.11 17.32 1.70
C THR A 75 -1.59 18.55 2.47
N ASN A 76 -0.73 19.22 3.24
CA ASN A 76 -1.07 20.44 3.97
C ASN A 76 -1.57 21.53 3.00
N LEU A 77 -2.62 22.27 3.37
CA LEU A 77 -3.36 23.16 2.47
C LEU A 77 -2.46 24.08 1.63
N ASN A 78 -1.57 24.83 2.29
CA ASN A 78 -0.65 25.78 1.65
C ASN A 78 0.31 25.09 0.67
N ASN A 79 0.86 23.94 1.06
CA ASN A 79 1.75 23.14 0.22
C ASN A 79 0.98 22.50 -0.94
N SER A 80 -0.25 22.04 -0.71
CA SER A 80 -1.06 21.36 -1.72
C SER A 80 -1.42 22.27 -2.89
N VAL A 81 -1.62 23.57 -2.64
CA VAL A 81 -1.94 24.55 -3.69
C VAL A 81 -0.69 24.84 -4.52
N ALA A 82 0.44 25.13 -3.86
CA ALA A 82 1.72 25.33 -4.54
C ALA A 82 2.13 24.08 -5.34
N PHE A 83 1.96 22.89 -4.75
CA PHE A 83 2.25 21.61 -5.36
C PHE A 83 1.41 21.36 -6.62
N ARG A 84 0.09 21.51 -6.52
CA ARG A 84 -0.81 21.31 -7.65
C ARG A 84 -0.49 22.23 -8.81
N ARG A 85 -0.12 23.49 -8.55
CA ARG A 85 0.35 24.42 -9.59
C ARG A 85 1.63 23.92 -10.27
N LEU A 86 2.60 23.44 -9.49
CA LEU A 86 3.87 22.90 -10.02
C LEU A 86 3.68 21.59 -10.81
N THR A 87 2.72 20.75 -10.40
CA THR A 87 2.45 19.46 -11.04
C THR A 87 1.30 19.50 -12.05
N ALA A 88 0.72 20.68 -12.32
CA ALA A 88 -0.48 20.84 -13.16
C ALA A 88 -0.42 20.11 -14.52
N PRO A 89 0.72 20.02 -15.23
CA PRO A 89 0.80 19.29 -16.50
C PRO A 89 0.51 17.78 -16.39
N ARG A 90 0.62 17.19 -15.19
CA ARG A 90 0.45 15.74 -14.96
C ARG A 90 -0.45 15.40 -13.75
N VAL A 91 -0.90 16.42 -13.01
CA VAL A 91 -1.67 16.36 -11.75
C VAL A 91 -1.21 15.21 -10.85
N LEU A 92 -0.03 15.35 -10.25
CA LEU A 92 0.47 14.37 -9.29
C LEU A 92 -0.12 14.71 -7.91
N LEU A 93 -0.72 13.73 -7.25
CA LEU A 93 -1.30 13.89 -5.91
C LEU A 93 -0.52 13.04 -4.91
N PRO A 94 -0.14 13.58 -3.73
CA PRO A 94 0.58 12.81 -2.72
C PRO A 94 -0.19 11.55 -2.32
N LYS A 95 0.52 10.44 -2.23
CA LYS A 95 -0.02 9.15 -1.78
C LYS A 95 0.57 8.82 -0.43
N LEU A 96 -0.29 8.44 0.50
CA LEU A 96 0.10 7.97 1.83
C LEU A 96 0.16 6.45 1.83
N GLN A 97 1.10 5.88 2.57
CA GLN A 97 1.06 4.46 2.89
C GLN A 97 -0.19 4.14 3.71
N ASN A 98 -0.78 2.98 3.44
CA ASN A 98 -1.92 2.45 4.19
C ASN A 98 -1.65 0.97 4.49
N VAL A 99 -1.51 0.68 5.77
CA VAL A 99 -1.25 -0.65 6.33
C VAL A 99 -2.24 -1.70 5.82
N THR A 100 -3.48 -1.34 5.49
CA THR A 100 -4.47 -2.31 4.99
C THR A 100 -4.38 -2.56 3.47
N ARG A 101 -3.77 -1.65 2.70
CA ARG A 101 -3.63 -1.76 1.24
C ARG A 101 -2.22 -2.21 0.84
N TRP A 102 -2.14 -3.41 0.26
CA TRP A 102 -0.88 -4.13 0.01
C TRP A 102 0.15 -3.35 -0.82
N SER A 103 -0.29 -2.60 -1.83
CA SER A 103 0.59 -1.85 -2.73
C SER A 103 0.86 -0.40 -2.31
N SER A 104 0.31 0.06 -1.19
CA SER A 104 0.33 1.50 -0.84
C SER A 104 1.75 2.04 -0.60
N THR A 105 2.60 1.29 0.11
CA THR A 105 4.00 1.66 0.34
C THR A 105 4.76 1.73 -0.99
N TYR A 106 4.58 0.73 -1.87
CA TYR A 106 5.20 0.74 -3.20
C TYR A 106 4.74 1.95 -4.02
N SER A 107 3.43 2.19 -4.12
CA SER A 107 2.88 3.33 -4.88
C SER A 107 3.29 4.69 -4.31
N MET A 108 3.51 4.79 -3.00
CA MET A 108 4.05 5.99 -2.37
C MET A 108 5.51 6.22 -2.79
N LEU A 109 6.34 5.18 -2.73
CA LEU A 109 7.75 5.27 -3.11
C LEU A 109 7.92 5.55 -4.61
N GLU A 110 7.15 4.89 -5.46
CA GLU A 110 7.11 5.15 -6.90
C GLU A 110 6.74 6.61 -7.19
N LEU A 111 5.71 7.13 -6.52
CA LEU A 111 5.35 8.53 -6.64
C LEU A 111 6.46 9.45 -6.12
N TYR A 112 7.09 9.14 -4.99
CA TYR A 112 8.18 9.94 -4.43
C TYR A 112 9.29 10.19 -5.47
N PHE A 113 9.72 9.15 -6.18
CA PHE A 113 10.74 9.28 -7.22
C PHE A 113 10.29 10.19 -8.37
N LEU A 114 9.02 10.11 -8.77
CA LEU A 114 8.44 11.01 -9.77
C LEU A 114 8.37 12.47 -9.29
N LEU A 115 8.27 12.70 -7.97
CA LEU A 115 8.17 14.03 -7.38
C LEU A 115 9.53 14.72 -7.18
N LEU A 116 10.64 13.99 -7.22
CA LEU A 116 11.99 14.55 -6.98
C LEU A 116 12.29 15.85 -7.76
N PRO A 117 11.95 15.99 -9.06
CA PRO A 117 12.22 17.22 -9.82
C PRO A 117 11.39 18.44 -9.37
N TYR A 118 10.24 18.21 -8.72
CA TYR A 118 9.31 19.24 -8.28
C TYR A 118 9.59 19.70 -6.85
N LEU A 119 10.02 18.77 -5.98
CA LEU A 119 10.32 19.06 -4.57
C LEU A 119 11.37 20.16 -4.40
N ALA A 120 12.37 20.21 -5.29
CA ALA A 120 13.39 21.25 -5.27
C ALA A 120 12.87 22.67 -5.58
N LYS A 121 11.70 22.76 -6.23
CA LYS A 121 11.07 24.01 -6.66
C LYS A 121 9.98 24.48 -5.69
N MET A 122 9.73 23.73 -4.61
CA MET A 122 8.68 24.06 -3.65
C MET A 122 9.07 25.24 -2.75
N PRO A 123 8.30 26.34 -2.77
CA PRO A 123 8.67 27.57 -2.06
C PRO A 123 8.56 27.46 -0.54
N LEU A 124 7.59 26.67 -0.04
CA LEU A 124 7.22 26.59 1.37
C LEU A 124 7.90 25.44 2.14
N LEU A 125 8.66 24.61 1.43
CA LEU A 125 9.34 23.46 2.01
C LEU A 125 10.80 23.76 2.37
N SER A 126 11.33 24.93 1.97
CA SER A 126 12.73 25.20 1.59
C SER A 126 13.84 24.86 2.60
N SER A 127 13.54 24.72 3.90
CA SER A 127 14.49 24.26 4.93
C SER A 127 14.29 22.79 5.32
N ASP A 128 13.05 22.33 5.49
CA ASP A 128 12.75 21.07 6.18
C ASP A 128 12.70 19.86 5.24
N TRP A 129 12.32 20.05 3.97
CA TRP A 129 12.19 18.91 3.05
C TRP A 129 13.53 18.28 2.67
N ARG A 130 14.63 19.06 2.71
CA ARG A 130 15.97 18.54 2.43
C ARG A 130 16.42 17.51 3.47
N GLN A 131 15.93 17.61 4.70
CA GLN A 131 16.15 16.65 5.77
C GLN A 131 15.29 15.38 5.60
N LEU A 132 14.14 15.53 4.93
CA LEU A 132 13.22 14.43 4.58
C LEU A 132 13.55 13.78 3.23
N ARG A 133 14.53 14.30 2.49
CA ARG A 133 15.02 13.73 1.24
C ARG A 133 15.85 12.48 1.54
N LEU A 134 15.60 11.42 0.78
CA LEU A 134 16.46 10.25 0.82
C LEU A 134 17.86 10.64 0.36
N THR A 135 18.85 10.36 1.19
CA THR A 135 20.26 10.62 0.88
C THR A 135 20.76 9.67 -0.21
N SER A 136 21.95 9.93 -0.77
CA SER A 136 22.61 8.97 -1.68
C SER A 136 22.86 7.62 -1.01
N PHE A 137 22.99 7.59 0.33
CA PHE A 137 23.07 6.39 1.14
C PHE A 137 21.73 5.64 1.20
N ASP A 138 20.63 6.35 1.52
CA ASP A 138 19.28 5.78 1.56
C ASP A 138 18.85 5.24 0.18
N SER A 139 19.21 5.96 -0.88
CA SER A 139 18.91 5.59 -2.27
C SER A 139 19.69 4.33 -2.71
N LYS A 140 20.95 4.19 -2.26
CA LYS A 140 21.75 2.98 -2.49
C LYS A 140 21.24 1.78 -1.69
N LYS A 141 20.65 2.00 -0.51
CA LYS A 141 20.01 0.95 0.30
C LYS A 141 18.79 0.36 -0.43
N LEU A 142 18.02 1.20 -1.13
CA LEU A 142 16.85 0.79 -1.92
C LEU A 142 17.20 0.12 -3.26
N LEU A 143 18.37 0.42 -3.84
CA LEU A 143 18.77 -0.05 -5.18
C LEU A 143 19.82 -1.18 -5.18
N LYS A 144 20.35 -1.56 -4.02
CA LYS A 144 21.28 -2.69 -3.87
C LYS A 144 20.57 -3.91 -3.29
N GLN A 145 19.83 -4.61 -4.14
CA GLN A 145 19.56 -6.05 -4.01
C GLN A 145 19.69 -6.67 -5.40
#